data_AF-A0A966D4Z5-F1
#
_entry.id   AF-A0A966D4Z5-F1
#
_cell.length_a   1.000
_cell.length_b   1.000
_cell.length_c   1.000
_cell.angle_alpha   90.00
_cell.angle_beta   90.00
_cell.angle_gamma   90.00
#
_symmetry.space_group_name_H-M   'P 1'
#
loop_
_entity.id
_entity.type
_entity.pdbx_description
1 polymer ?
#
loop_
_entity_poly.entity_id
_entity_poly.type
_entity_poly.pdbx_seq_one_letter_code
_entity_poly.pdbx_strand_id
1 'polypeptide(L)' 'MDTISHLSEGLGALMGPIPLLVVLAGVCVGILGGAMPGISPSMAVALLLPFTFGMSPSMGLVML' A
#
# COMPACT_ATOMS: atom_id res chain seq x y z
N MET A 1 -9.56 26.38 7.08
CA MET A 1 -8.71 26.27 5.87
C MET A 1 -7.60 25.24 6.06
N ASP A 2 -7.42 24.75 7.28
CA ASP A 2 -6.34 23.86 7.73
C ASP A 2 -6.53 22.39 7.28
N THR A 3 -7.77 21.97 7.04
CA THR A 3 -8.07 20.64 6.49
C THR A 3 -7.57 20.46 5.07
N ILE A 4 -7.65 21.50 4.24
CA ILE A 4 -7.15 21.47 2.86
C ILE A 4 -5.62 21.39 2.85
N SER A 5 -4.94 22.09 3.76
CA SER A 5 -3.48 21.98 3.88
C SER A 5 -3.04 20.57 4.29
N HIS A 6 -3.70 19.93 5.25
CA HIS A 6 -3.37 18.56 5.63
C HIS A 6 -3.55 17.55 4.50
N LEU A 7 -4.60 17.73 3.67
CA LEU A 7 -4.83 16.89 2.50
C LEU A 7 -3.74 17.08 1.44
N SER A 8 -3.31 18.32 1.22
CA SER A 8 -2.21 18.64 0.31
C SER A 8 -0.86 18.09 0.77
N GLU A 9 -0.58 18.12 2.07
CA GLU A 9 0.64 17.54 2.66
C GLU A 9 0.65 16.02 2.51
N GLY A 10 -0.47 15.35 2.80
CA GLY A 10 -0.59 13.89 2.63
C GLY A 10 -0.40 13.48 1.17
N LEU A 11 -1.01 14.20 0.23
CA LEU A 11 -0.83 13.96 -1.21
C LEU A 11 0.63 14.17 -1.64
N GLY A 12 1.27 15.24 -1.17
CA GLY A 12 2.68 15.51 -1.41
C GLY A 12 3.59 14.40 -0.87
N ALA A 13 3.28 13.85 0.30
CA ALA A 13 4.03 12.73 0.88
C ALA A 13 3.92 11.44 0.04
N LEU A 14 2.75 11.18 -0.56
CA LEU A 14 2.51 10.04 -1.46
C LEU A 14 3.25 10.16 -2.80
N MET A 15 3.48 11.38 -3.30
CA MET A 15 4.22 11.61 -4.55
C MET A 15 5.74 11.39 -4.43
N GLY A 16 6.23 11.00 -3.26
CA GLY A 16 7.63 10.63 -3.05
C GLY A 16 8.02 9.34 -3.79
N PRO A 17 9.31 9.15 -4.10
CA PRO A 17 9.79 7.99 -4.84
C PRO A 17 9.61 6.66 -4.08
N ILE A 18 9.79 6.67 -2.75
CA ILE A 18 9.63 5.48 -1.92
C ILE A 18 8.16 5.01 -1.87
N PRO A 19 7.17 5.83 -1.48
CA PRO A 19 5.78 5.37 -1.43
C PRO A 19 5.27 4.91 -2.79
N LEU A 20 5.72 5.51 -3.89
CA LEU A 20 5.37 5.08 -5.24
C LEU A 20 5.89 3.65 -5.56
N LEU A 21 7.14 3.36 -5.19
CA LEU A 21 7.71 2.01 -5.35
C LEU A 21 7.01 0.98 -4.48
N VAL A 22 6.63 1.36 -3.26
CA VAL A 22 5.88 0.50 -2.32
C VAL A 22 4.49 0.18 -2.87
N VAL A 23 3.76 1.17 -3.38
CA VAL A 23 2.47 0.97 -4.07
C VAL A 23 2.63 0.05 -5.26
N LEU A 24 3.67 0.26 -6.08
CA LEU A 24 3.89 -0.56 -7.26
C LEU A 24 4.15 -2.02 -6.88
N ALA A 25 4.97 -2.25 -5.85
CA ALA A 25 5.21 -3.59 -5.31
C ALA A 25 3.92 -4.23 -4.76
N GLY A 26 3.14 -3.48 -3.97
CA GLY A 26 1.85 -3.93 -3.43
C GLY A 26 0.87 -4.32 -4.54
N VAL A 27 0.74 -3.48 -5.57
CA VAL A 27 -0.10 -3.75 -6.75
C VAL A 27 0.38 -4.99 -7.51
N CYS A 28 1.68 -5.13 -7.75
CA CYS A 28 2.23 -6.32 -8.41
C CYS A 28 1.88 -7.59 -7.62
N VAL A 29 2.09 -7.60 -6.31
CA VAL A 29 1.79 -8.77 -5.47
C VAL A 29 0.28 -9.02 -5.39
N GLY A 30 -0.54 -7.97 -5.33
CA GLY A 30 -2.00 -8.08 -5.34
C GLY A 30 -2.55 -8.67 -6.65
N ILE A 31 -2.03 -8.22 -7.80
CA ILE A 31 -2.41 -8.77 -9.12
C ILE A 31 -1.99 -10.23 -9.23
N LEU A 32 -0.73 -10.55 -8.90
CA LEU A 32 -0.23 -11.92 -8.95
C LEU A 32 -1.00 -12.83 -7.98
N GLY A 33 -1.25 -12.34 -6.76
CA GLY A 33 -2.04 -13.02 -5.74
C GLY A 33 -3.47 -13.31 -6.20
N GLY A 34 -4.16 -12.32 -6.77
CA GLY A 34 -5.54 -12.46 -7.23
C GLY A 34 -5.70 -13.24 -8.54
N ALA A 35 -4.66 -13.30 -9.38
CA ALA A 35 -4.68 -14.06 -10.63
C ALA A 35 -4.41 -15.56 -10.43
N MET A 36 -3.86 -15.97 -9.28
CA MET A 36 -3.60 -17.37 -8.97
C MET A 36 -4.89 -18.14 -8.65
N PRO A 37 -5.10 -19.36 -9.20
CA PRO A 37 -6.28 -20.16 -8.90
C PRO A 37 -6.26 -20.60 -7.43
N GLY A 38 -7.31 -20.24 -6.69
CA GLY A 38 -7.46 -20.62 -5.28
C GLY A 38 -7.04 -19.56 -4.25
N ILE A 39 -6.46 -18.42 -4.67
CA ILE A 39 -6.22 -17.28 -3.77
C ILE A 39 -7.23 -16.18 -4.08
N SER A 40 -8.11 -15.90 -3.12
CA SER A 40 -8.99 -14.73 -3.21
C SER A 40 -8.19 -13.44 -2.96
N PRO A 41 -8.64 -12.29 -3.47
CA PRO A 41 -8.01 -11.00 -3.17
C PRO A 41 -7.86 -10.74 -1.67
N SER A 42 -8.86 -11.13 -0.86
CA SER A 42 -8.81 -11.02 0.60
C SER A 42 -7.71 -11.87 1.25
N MET A 43 -7.42 -13.04 0.70
CA MET A 43 -6.31 -13.89 1.18
C MET A 43 -4.96 -13.30 0.79
N ALA A 44 -4.83 -12.72 -0.39
CA ALA A 44 -3.61 -12.02 -0.79
C ALA A 44 -3.27 -10.87 0.17
N VAL A 45 -4.26 -10.04 0.53
CA VAL A 45 -4.08 -8.95 1.53
C VAL A 45 -3.65 -9.50 2.90
N ALA A 46 -4.27 -10.60 3.36
CA ALA A 46 -3.89 -11.23 4.63
C ALA A 46 -2.44 -11.76 4.62
N LEU A 47 -1.95 -12.24 3.48
CA LEU A 47 -0.56 -12.67 3.31
C LEU A 47 0.43 -11.51 3.32
N LEU A 48 0.01 -10.31 2.90
CA LEU A 48 0.84 -9.10 2.92
C LEU A 48 0.93 -8.46 4.32
N LEU A 49 -0.10 -8.63 5.15
CA LEU A 49 -0.18 -8.11 6.52
C LEU A 49 1.11 -8.32 7.36
N PRO A 50 1.70 -9.53 7.47
CA PRO A 50 2.93 -9.73 8.26
C PRO A 50 4.12 -8.92 7.73
N PHE A 51 4.18 -8.64 6.43
CA PHE A 51 5.22 -7.81 5.84
C PHE A 51 5.04 -6.32 6.19
N THR A 52 3.81 -5.88 6.43
CA THR A 52 3.52 -4.49 6.83
C THR A 52 3.84 -4.17 8.29
N PHE A 53 3.92 -5.17 9.18
CA PHE A 53 4.21 -4.95 10.59
C PHE A 53 5.62 -4.43 10.88
N GLY A 54 6.57 -4.64 9.95
CA GLY A 54 7.92 -4.07 10.05
C GLY A 54 8.06 -2.67 9.46
N MET A 55 7.01 -2.14 8.83
CA MET A 55 7.03 -0.85 8.14
C MET A 55 6.50 0.27 9.03
N SER A 56 6.79 1.53 8.67
CA SER A 56 6.09 2.66 9.28
C SER A 56 4.58 2.57 8.95
N PRO A 57 3.67 3.02 9.83
CA PRO A 57 2.23 2.92 9.61
C PRO A 57 1.78 3.52 8.28
N SER A 58 2.40 4.64 7.86
CA SER A 58 2.13 5.27 6.56
C SER A 58 2.51 4.37 5.40
N MET A 59 3.69 3.72 5.43
CA MET A 59 4.14 2.85 4.34
C MET A 59 3.40 1.51 4.33
N GLY A 60 3.01 0.99 5.50
CA GLY A 60 2.15 -0.19 5.59
C GLY A 60 0.79 0.05 4.94
N LEU A 61 0.18 1.22 5.16
CA LEU A 61 -1.06 1.62 4.50
C LEU A 61 -0.92 1.85 3.00
N VAL A 62 0.24 2.29 2.53
CA VAL A 62 0.56 2.47 1.11
C VAL A 62 0.73 1.13 0.40
N MET A 63 1.17 0.10 1.11
CA MET A 63 1.45 -1.23 0.55
C MET A 63 0.19 -2.08 0.34
N LEU A 64 -0.81 -1.93 1.21
CA LEU A 64 -2.08 -2.67 1.19
C LEU A 64 -3.12 -2.00 0.29
#